data_AF-A0A970SPZ4-F1
#
_entry.id   AF-A0A970SPZ4-F1
#
_cell.length_a   1.000
_cell.length_b   1.000
_cell.length_c   1.000
_cell.angle_alpha   90.00
_cell.angle_beta   90.00
_cell.angle_gamma   90.00
#
_symmetry.space_group_name_H-M   'P 1'
#
loop_
_entity.id
_entity.type
_entity.pdbx_description
1 polymer ?
#
loop_
_entity_poly.entity_id
_entity_poly.type
_entity_poly.pdbx_seq_one_letter_code
_entity_poly.pdbx_strand_id
1 'polypeptide(L)'
;MRIKNYGLVLALLVCVCVFIAPIDASSQKSRYGAGEIDFLVIPAAGCSVIWYDAEVGGNIVSTSNPFTADIDATTTYYAVSVSQAGCESATRTAVTRTINPIVAAYGLSNKAAWDPIIKIASADKVFTLWGQVSVPMDPDSFHIDDGSGKPVRVNRTEHGFAAGEYVSATGMIDFTGSAPVLNCVMSRKLQ
;
A
#
# COMPACT_ATOMS: atom_id res chain seq x y z
N MET A 1 -6.99 -6.05 57.77
CA MET A 1 -5.85 -6.18 56.85
C MET A 1 -6.33 -5.92 55.41
N ARG A 2 -6.55 -4.65 55.03
CA ARG A 2 -6.91 -4.24 53.65
C ARG A 2 -5.61 -3.95 52.92
N ILE A 3 -5.06 -4.95 52.25
CA ILE A 3 -3.81 -4.81 51.50
C ILE A 3 -4.07 -3.99 50.24
N LYS A 4 -3.34 -2.89 50.14
CA LYS A 4 -3.05 -2.01 49.00
C LYS A 4 -3.32 -2.59 47.59
N ASN A 5 -4.57 -2.53 47.10
CA ASN A 5 -4.87 -2.80 45.68
C ASN A 5 -5.06 -1.53 44.83
N TYR A 6 -5.12 -0.34 45.44
CA TYR A 6 -5.28 0.92 44.70
C TYR A 6 -4.07 1.28 43.84
N GLY A 7 -2.85 0.86 44.21
CA GLY A 7 -1.64 1.11 43.42
C GLY A 7 -1.60 0.30 42.11
N LEU A 8 -2.09 -0.94 42.14
CA LEU A 8 -2.16 -1.80 40.96
C LEU A 8 -3.30 -1.35 40.02
N VAL A 9 -4.43 -0.93 40.58
CA VAL A 9 -5.57 -0.39 39.81
C VAL A 9 -5.23 0.96 39.17
N LEU A 10 -4.48 1.83 39.86
CA LEU A 10 -4.03 3.12 39.30
C LEU A 10 -2.93 2.92 38.24
N ALA A 11 -2.02 1.96 38.43
CA ALA A 11 -1.01 1.61 37.43
C ALA A 11 -1.63 0.99 36.16
N LEU A 12 -2.69 0.19 36.29
CA LEU A 12 -3.47 -0.33 35.14
C LEU A 12 -4.15 0.80 34.34
N LEU A 13 -4.56 1.89 35.00
CA LEU A 13 -5.25 3.03 34.37
C LEU A 13 -4.31 3.93 33.55
N VAL A 14 -3.05 4.08 33.99
CA VAL A 14 -2.04 4.97 33.37
C VAL A 14 -1.27 4.28 32.23
N CYS A 15 -1.25 2.94 32.25
CA CYS A 15 -0.40 2.09 31.42
C CYS A 15 -1.28 1.11 30.59
N VAL A 16 -2.48 1.56 30.18
CA VAL A 16 -3.50 0.73 29.53
C VAL A 16 -3.00 0.01 28.27
N CYS A 17 -2.06 0.63 27.56
CA CYS A 17 -1.49 0.13 26.32
C CYS A 17 -0.63 -1.13 26.52
N VAL A 18 -0.12 -1.40 27.73
CA VAL A 18 0.74 -2.57 28.03
C VAL A 18 0.07 -3.89 27.70
N PHE A 19 -1.25 -3.96 27.86
CA PHE A 19 -2.02 -5.20 27.74
C PHE A 19 -2.57 -5.45 26.34
N ILE A 20 -2.54 -4.45 25.46
CA ILE A 20 -3.18 -4.51 24.15
C ILE A 20 -2.19 -3.99 23.10
N ALA A 21 -1.55 -4.92 22.42
CA ALA A 21 -0.78 -4.63 21.22
C ALA A 21 -1.70 -4.06 20.11
N PRO A 22 -1.19 -3.17 19.26
CA PRO A 22 -1.97 -2.63 18.16
C PRO A 22 -2.40 -3.74 17.19
N ILE A 23 -3.47 -3.58 16.41
CA ILE A 23 -3.89 -4.58 15.40
C ILE A 23 -3.55 -4.09 13.99
N ASP A 24 -3.04 -4.98 13.12
CA ASP A 24 -2.85 -4.67 11.69
C ASP A 24 -4.18 -4.33 11.04
N ALA A 25 -4.33 -3.09 10.58
CA ALA A 25 -5.54 -2.56 9.97
C ALA A 25 -5.33 -2.19 8.49
N SER A 26 -4.26 -2.71 7.91
CA SER A 26 -3.81 -2.28 6.59
C SER A 26 -4.69 -2.84 5.48
N SER A 27 -5.17 -1.94 4.62
CA SER A 27 -5.97 -2.30 3.45
C SER A 27 -5.13 -2.93 2.34
N GLN A 28 -3.88 -2.48 2.18
CA GLN A 28 -2.93 -3.02 1.21
C GLN A 28 -1.89 -3.90 1.90
N LYS A 29 -1.82 -5.18 1.52
CA LYS A 29 -0.85 -6.14 2.07
C LYS A 29 0.26 -6.53 1.11
N SER A 30 0.12 -6.21 -0.17
CA SER A 30 1.11 -6.49 -1.20
C SER A 30 1.15 -5.42 -2.29
N ARG A 31 2.30 -5.35 -2.95
CA ARG A 31 2.56 -4.54 -4.15
C ARG A 31 3.47 -5.32 -5.08
N TYR A 32 3.39 -5.03 -6.38
CA TYR A 32 4.38 -5.51 -7.34
C TYR A 32 5.44 -4.43 -7.55
N GLY A 33 6.72 -4.83 -7.54
CA GLY A 33 7.86 -3.92 -7.65
C GLY A 33 8.09 -3.05 -6.41
N ALA A 34 9.25 -2.40 -6.38
CA ALA A 34 9.60 -1.46 -5.32
C ALA A 34 8.68 -0.23 -5.31
N GLY A 35 8.56 0.42 -4.16
CA GLY A 35 7.85 1.69 -4.03
C GLY A 35 7.17 1.84 -2.68
N GLU A 36 6.48 2.97 -2.54
CA GLU A 36 5.75 3.33 -1.34
C GLU A 36 4.56 2.39 -1.07
N ILE A 37 4.47 1.98 0.19
CA ILE A 37 3.35 1.22 0.73
C ILE A 37 3.08 1.62 2.18
N ASP A 38 1.80 1.70 2.52
CA ASP A 38 1.39 2.10 3.86
C ASP A 38 1.36 0.93 4.84
N PHE A 39 1.78 1.23 6.05
CA PHE A 39 1.68 0.43 7.25
C PHE A 39 0.68 1.09 8.19
N LEU A 40 -0.40 0.39 8.53
CA LEU A 40 -1.47 0.93 9.36
C LEU A 40 -1.82 -0.06 10.45
N VAL A 41 -1.88 0.45 11.68
CA VAL A 41 -2.45 -0.28 12.79
C VAL A 41 -3.52 0.52 13.51
N ILE A 42 -4.36 -0.17 14.27
CA ILE A 42 -5.23 0.46 15.27
C ILE A 42 -4.59 0.24 16.65
N PRO A 43 -4.10 1.29 17.32
CA PRO A 43 -3.58 1.17 18.68
C PRO A 43 -4.71 0.97 19.69
N ALA A 44 -4.32 0.60 20.91
CA ALA A 44 -5.25 0.63 22.03
C ALA A 44 -5.80 2.06 22.26
N ALA A 45 -7.01 2.16 22.79
CA ALA A 45 -7.70 3.44 22.95
C ALA A 45 -6.88 4.43 23.82
N GLY A 46 -6.67 5.64 23.31
CA GLY A 46 -5.88 6.68 23.99
C GLY A 46 -4.36 6.50 23.88
N CYS A 47 -3.88 5.56 23.05
CA CYS A 47 -2.46 5.32 22.82
C CYS A 47 -2.01 5.85 21.46
N SER A 48 -0.74 6.25 21.35
CA SER A 48 -0.06 6.52 20.09
C SER A 48 0.66 5.27 19.56
N VAL A 49 1.28 5.36 18.39
CA VAL A 49 2.02 4.25 17.75
C VAL A 49 3.49 4.62 17.60
N ILE A 50 4.37 3.65 17.86
CA ILE A 50 5.78 3.70 17.43
C ILE A 50 6.05 2.45 16.58
N TRP A 51 6.78 2.63 15.48
CA TRP A 51 7.18 1.58 14.56
C TRP A 51 8.67 1.27 14.71
N TYR A 52 8.99 -0.02 14.66
CA TYR A 52 10.34 -0.56 14.79
C TYR A 52 10.71 -1.48 13.62
N ASP A 53 12.01 -1.58 13.33
CA ASP A 53 12.60 -2.46 12.31
C ASP A 53 12.79 -3.92 12.77
N ALA A 54 12.56 -4.23 14.05
CA ALA A 54 12.73 -5.56 14.62
C ALA A 54 11.65 -5.91 15.65
N GLU A 55 11.45 -7.20 15.90
CA GLU A 55 10.47 -7.70 16.89
C GLU A 55 10.84 -7.33 18.33
N VAL A 56 12.14 -7.42 18.66
CA VAL A 56 12.72 -7.08 19.96
C VAL A 56 13.97 -6.25 19.73
N GLY A 57 14.14 -5.15 20.47
CA GLY A 57 15.23 -4.19 20.22
C GLY A 57 14.97 -3.38 18.94
N GLY A 58 16.00 -3.17 18.13
CA GLY A 58 15.89 -2.43 16.86
C GLY A 58 15.84 -0.91 17.00
N ASN A 59 15.64 -0.23 15.88
CA ASN A 59 15.54 1.22 15.78
C ASN A 59 14.08 1.65 15.56
N ILE A 60 13.74 2.85 16.03
CA ILE A 60 12.49 3.51 15.68
C ILE A 60 12.59 3.95 14.21
N VAL A 61 11.68 3.46 13.37
CA VAL A 61 11.60 3.83 11.95
C VAL A 61 10.57 4.92 11.68
N SER A 62 9.53 5.02 12.53
CA SER A 62 8.49 6.05 12.41
C SER A 62 7.65 6.13 13.68
N THR A 63 7.04 7.30 13.91
CA THR A 63 5.99 7.50 14.92
C THR A 63 4.64 7.90 14.30
N SER A 64 4.59 7.98 12.97
CA SER A 64 3.37 8.25 12.21
C SER A 64 2.51 6.99 12.07
N ASN A 65 1.19 7.16 12.02
CA ASN A 65 0.25 6.09 11.74
C ASN A 65 -0.95 6.68 10.95
N PRO A 66 -1.07 6.43 9.63
CA PRO A 66 -0.28 5.49 8.83
C PRO A 66 1.21 5.86 8.73
N PHE A 67 2.05 4.83 8.60
CA PHE A 67 3.46 4.92 8.29
C PHE A 67 3.69 4.49 6.84
N THR A 68 4.07 5.42 5.97
CA THR A 68 4.43 5.13 4.59
C THR A 68 5.92 4.83 4.49
N ALA A 69 6.28 3.71 3.86
CA ALA A 69 7.66 3.35 3.60
C ALA A 69 7.86 2.95 2.13
N ASP A 70 8.96 3.37 1.54
CA ASP A 70 9.44 2.85 0.26
C ASP A 70 10.24 1.57 0.53
N ILE A 71 9.77 0.44 -0.01
CA ILE A 71 10.40 -0.87 0.17
C ILE A 71 10.62 -1.54 -1.19
N ASP A 72 11.73 -2.27 -1.34
CA ASP A 72 12.12 -2.98 -2.55
C ASP A 72 11.98 -4.51 -2.44
N ALA A 73 11.78 -5.02 -1.22
CA ALA A 73 11.57 -6.42 -0.91
C ALA A 73 10.49 -6.60 0.15
N THR A 74 10.00 -7.84 0.30
CA THR A 74 9.06 -8.19 1.37
C THR A 74 9.65 -7.80 2.72
N THR A 75 8.98 -6.89 3.41
CA THR A 75 9.49 -6.23 4.62
C THR A 75 8.46 -6.35 5.73
N THR A 76 8.93 -6.58 6.96
CA THR A 76 8.11 -6.59 8.15
C THR A 76 8.56 -5.47 9.08
N TYR A 77 7.62 -4.61 9.46
CA TYR A 77 7.80 -3.65 10.54
C TYR A 77 6.96 -4.03 11.74
N TYR A 78 7.33 -3.52 12.92
CA TYR A 78 6.74 -3.91 14.18
C TYR A 78 6.17 -2.70 14.90
N ALA A 79 4.85 -2.67 15.10
CA ALA A 79 4.17 -1.57 15.77
C ALA A 79 3.96 -1.84 17.26
N VAL A 80 4.04 -0.79 18.07
CA VAL A 80 3.73 -0.83 19.50
C VAL A 80 2.72 0.26 19.84
N SER A 81 1.82 -0.01 20.80
CA SER A 81 0.93 1.02 21.36
C SER A 81 1.67 1.71 22.51
N VAL A 82 1.66 3.04 22.56
CA VAL A 82 2.33 3.82 23.62
C VAL A 82 1.34 4.69 24.38
N SER A 83 1.32 4.59 25.70
CA SER A 83 0.45 5.41 26.55
C SER A 83 0.99 6.83 26.67
N GLN A 84 0.14 7.76 27.12
CA GLN A 84 0.57 9.13 27.42
C GLN A 84 1.66 9.19 28.52
N ALA A 85 1.76 8.16 29.36
CA ALA A 85 2.81 8.01 30.36
C ALA A 85 4.08 7.33 29.84
N GLY A 86 4.15 7.01 28.54
CA GLY A 86 5.29 6.38 27.89
C GLY A 86 5.33 4.86 28.02
N CYS A 87 4.24 4.22 28.47
CA CYS A 87 4.20 2.76 28.55
C CYS A 87 3.95 2.12 27.18
N GLU A 88 4.83 1.23 26.75
CA GLU A 88 4.67 0.45 25.53
C GLU A 88 3.87 -0.86 25.75
N SER A 89 3.17 -1.34 24.72
CA SER A 89 2.58 -2.69 24.72
C SER A 89 3.64 -3.77 24.94
N ALA A 90 3.31 -4.79 25.73
CA ALA A 90 4.26 -5.85 26.11
C ALA A 90 4.80 -6.63 24.89
N THR A 91 4.02 -6.69 23.81
CA THR A 91 4.40 -7.28 22.53
C THR A 91 4.25 -6.25 21.42
N ARG A 92 5.07 -6.37 20.38
CA ARG A 92 4.89 -5.63 19.13
C ARG A 92 4.05 -6.44 18.15
N THR A 93 3.34 -5.74 17.29
CA THR A 93 2.55 -6.34 16.22
C THR A 93 3.34 -6.31 14.93
N ALA A 94 3.64 -7.50 14.40
CA ALA A 94 4.28 -7.65 13.10
C ALA A 94 3.30 -7.26 11.98
N VAL A 95 3.72 -6.34 11.12
CA VAL A 95 2.98 -5.91 9.93
C VAL A 95 3.88 -6.14 8.73
N THR A 96 3.52 -7.13 7.92
CA THR A 96 4.30 -7.54 6.75
C THR A 96 3.70 -6.96 5.47
N ARG A 97 4.57 -6.51 4.58
CA ARG A 97 4.24 -6.17 3.19
C ARG A 97 5.02 -7.04 2.25
N THR A 98 4.31 -7.66 1.33
CA THR A 98 4.91 -8.49 0.29
C THR A 98 5.19 -7.65 -0.94
N ILE A 99 6.45 -7.65 -1.37
CA ILE A 99 6.83 -7.14 -2.69
C ILE A 99 6.97 -8.31 -3.64
N ASN A 100 6.06 -8.36 -4.61
CA ASN A 100 6.13 -9.33 -5.70
C ASN A 100 7.11 -8.80 -6.76
N PRO A 101 8.17 -9.56 -7.10
CA PRO A 101 9.16 -9.09 -8.07
C PRO A 101 8.53 -8.96 -9.46
N ILE A 102 8.88 -7.89 -10.16
CA ILE A 102 8.52 -7.72 -11.57
C ILE A 102 9.60 -8.41 -12.40
N VAL A 103 9.34 -9.67 -12.76
CA VAL A 103 10.33 -10.49 -13.50
C VAL A 103 10.33 -10.15 -15.00
N ALA A 104 9.19 -9.70 -15.52
CA ALA A 104 9.03 -9.16 -16.87
C ALA A 104 7.74 -8.35 -16.96
N ALA A 105 7.76 -7.29 -17.77
CA ALA A 105 6.56 -6.60 -18.21
C ALA A 105 6.30 -6.94 -19.68
N TYR A 106 5.09 -7.37 -20.01
CA TYR A 106 4.70 -7.70 -21.38
C TYR A 106 4.06 -6.49 -22.04
N GLY A 107 4.54 -6.13 -23.22
CA GLY A 107 3.92 -5.06 -24.00
C GLY A 107 2.60 -5.52 -24.61
N LEU A 108 1.54 -4.72 -24.45
CA LEU A 108 0.26 -4.95 -25.08
C LEU A 108 -0.23 -3.69 -25.81
N SER A 109 -0.99 -3.90 -26.89
CA SER A 109 -1.86 -2.84 -27.41
C SER A 109 -3.07 -2.68 -26.50
N ASN A 110 -3.67 -1.50 -26.51
CA ASN A 110 -4.83 -1.24 -25.67
C ASN A 110 -5.99 -2.11 -26.11
N LYS A 111 -6.20 -2.33 -27.41
CA LYS A 111 -7.19 -3.30 -27.91
C LYS A 111 -6.96 -4.73 -27.38
N ALA A 112 -5.71 -5.18 -27.29
CA ALA A 112 -5.43 -6.51 -26.73
C ALA A 112 -5.81 -6.59 -25.25
N ALA A 113 -5.64 -5.51 -24.47
CA ALA A 113 -6.06 -5.47 -23.07
C ALA A 113 -7.57 -5.69 -22.86
N TRP A 114 -8.40 -5.47 -23.90
CA TRP A 114 -9.84 -5.73 -23.88
C TRP A 114 -10.21 -7.16 -24.32
N ASP A 115 -9.25 -7.96 -24.77
CA ASP A 115 -9.52 -9.32 -25.20
C ASP A 115 -9.73 -10.26 -23.99
N PRO A 116 -10.78 -11.10 -23.97
CA PRO A 116 -11.01 -12.06 -22.91
C PRO A 116 -9.83 -13.01 -22.64
N ILE A 117 -8.96 -13.27 -23.63
CA ILE A 117 -7.79 -14.12 -23.45
C ILE A 117 -6.80 -13.52 -22.45
N ILE A 118 -6.67 -12.20 -22.41
CA ILE A 118 -5.76 -11.52 -21.47
C ILE A 118 -6.27 -11.72 -20.04
N LYS A 119 -7.58 -11.71 -19.79
CA LYS A 119 -8.15 -11.99 -18.47
C LYS A 119 -7.73 -13.34 -17.89
N ILE A 120 -7.55 -14.35 -18.75
CA ILE A 120 -7.10 -15.69 -18.34
C ILE A 120 -5.58 -15.71 -18.17
N ALA A 121 -4.85 -15.05 -19.06
CA ALA A 121 -3.38 -15.03 -19.06
C ALA A 121 -2.77 -14.09 -18.00
N SER A 122 -3.55 -13.16 -17.42
CA SER A 122 -3.06 -12.05 -16.60
C SER A 122 -2.89 -12.35 -15.13
N ALA A 123 -3.25 -13.54 -14.64
CA ALA A 123 -3.00 -13.92 -13.25
C ALA A 123 -1.49 -13.80 -12.96
N ASP A 124 -1.13 -12.85 -12.09
CA ASP A 124 0.24 -12.54 -11.69
C ASP A 124 1.17 -12.03 -12.81
N LYS A 125 0.62 -11.44 -13.88
CA LYS A 125 1.41 -10.81 -14.95
C LYS A 125 1.34 -9.29 -14.89
N VAL A 126 2.48 -8.67 -15.20
CA VAL A 126 2.60 -7.22 -15.35
C VAL A 126 2.63 -6.88 -16.83
N PHE A 127 1.85 -5.88 -17.22
CA PHE A 127 1.75 -5.42 -18.60
C PHE A 127 2.17 -3.97 -18.71
N THR A 128 2.72 -3.60 -19.86
CA THR A 128 2.98 -2.21 -20.22
C THR A 128 2.07 -1.82 -21.39
N LEU A 129 1.37 -0.71 -21.22
CA LEU A 129 0.59 -0.03 -22.25
C LEU A 129 1.27 1.28 -22.64
N TRP A 130 1.10 1.68 -23.89
CA TRP A 130 1.60 2.95 -24.43
C TRP A 130 0.49 3.67 -25.17
N GLY A 131 0.53 5.00 -25.17
CA GLY A 131 -0.41 5.80 -25.94
C GLY A 131 -0.49 7.22 -25.44
N GLN A 132 -1.45 7.97 -25.95
CA GLN A 132 -1.76 9.31 -25.50
C GLN A 132 -2.68 9.28 -24.30
N VAL A 133 -2.45 10.17 -23.35
CA VAL A 133 -3.37 10.44 -22.26
C VAL A 133 -4.65 11.04 -22.84
N SER A 134 -5.78 10.36 -22.62
CA SER A 134 -7.10 10.79 -23.06
C SER A 134 -8.02 11.06 -21.88
N VAL A 135 -9.04 11.88 -22.13
CA VAL A 135 -10.12 12.16 -21.17
C VAL A 135 -11.19 11.05 -21.23
N PRO A 136 -11.92 10.79 -20.13
CA PRO A 136 -11.87 11.48 -18.84
C PRO A 136 -10.61 11.15 -18.03
N MET A 137 -10.18 12.10 -17.20
CA MET A 137 -9.12 11.91 -16.22
C MET A 137 -9.47 12.63 -14.92
N ASP A 138 -8.92 12.16 -13.82
CA ASP A 138 -9.01 12.69 -12.47
C ASP A 138 -7.62 12.62 -11.82
N PRO A 139 -7.38 13.25 -10.66
CA PRO A 139 -6.04 13.26 -10.04
C PRO A 139 -5.44 11.87 -9.78
N ASP A 140 -6.29 10.84 -9.70
CA ASP A 140 -5.92 9.46 -9.40
C ASP A 140 -6.06 8.49 -10.59
N SER A 141 -6.52 8.97 -11.74
CA SER A 141 -6.68 8.11 -12.91
C SER A 141 -6.74 8.86 -14.24
N PHE A 142 -6.27 8.20 -15.29
CA PHE A 142 -6.35 8.72 -16.65
C PHE A 142 -6.59 7.57 -17.62
N HIS A 143 -6.96 7.88 -18.86
CA HIS A 143 -7.04 6.86 -19.91
C HIS A 143 -5.83 6.95 -20.82
N ILE A 144 -5.31 5.80 -21.26
CA ILE A 144 -4.34 5.72 -22.35
C ILE A 144 -5.10 5.28 -23.60
N ASP A 145 -4.89 5.98 -24.71
CA ASP A 145 -5.36 5.60 -26.03
C ASP A 145 -4.18 5.44 -27.00
N ASP A 146 -4.05 4.26 -27.59
CA ASP A 146 -3.05 3.92 -28.61
C ASP A 146 -3.60 4.10 -30.04
N GLY A 147 -4.81 4.64 -30.19
CA GLY A 147 -5.50 4.81 -31.47
C GLY A 147 -6.29 3.57 -31.92
N SER A 148 -6.30 2.49 -31.13
CA SER A 148 -7.04 1.27 -31.45
C SER A 148 -8.55 1.36 -31.18
N GLY A 149 -9.02 2.51 -30.67
CA GLY A 149 -10.42 2.75 -30.31
C GLY A 149 -10.86 2.03 -29.03
N LYS A 150 -9.89 1.57 -28.23
CA LYS A 150 -10.10 0.83 -26.98
C LYS A 150 -9.22 1.41 -25.87
N PRO A 151 -9.49 2.64 -25.40
CA PRO A 151 -8.70 3.23 -24.34
C PRO A 151 -8.76 2.37 -23.07
N VAL A 152 -7.69 2.38 -22.28
CA VAL A 152 -7.62 1.65 -21.01
C VAL A 152 -7.47 2.66 -19.88
N ARG A 153 -8.30 2.53 -18.85
CA ARG A 153 -8.17 3.33 -17.64
C ARG A 153 -6.94 2.88 -16.86
N VAL A 154 -6.15 3.83 -16.40
CA VAL A 154 -4.97 3.63 -15.58
C VAL A 154 -5.22 4.29 -14.23
N ASN A 155 -5.20 3.50 -13.16
CA ASN A 155 -5.25 4.02 -11.79
C ASN A 155 -3.82 4.36 -11.35
N ARG A 156 -3.56 5.66 -11.15
CA ARG A 156 -2.29 6.19 -10.67
C ARG A 156 -2.54 7.51 -9.93
N THR A 157 -2.38 7.48 -8.62
CA THR A 157 -2.42 8.68 -7.78
C THR A 157 -1.35 9.68 -8.17
N GLU A 158 -1.76 10.95 -8.19
CA GLU A 158 -0.91 12.11 -8.47
C GLU A 158 -0.04 11.94 -9.72
N HIS A 159 -0.64 11.45 -10.80
CA HIS A 159 0.10 11.08 -12.01
C HIS A 159 0.76 12.27 -12.72
N GLY A 160 0.27 13.51 -12.53
CA GLY A 160 0.89 14.73 -13.05
C GLY A 160 0.92 14.85 -14.57
N PHE A 161 0.16 14.01 -15.30
CA PHE A 161 0.08 14.02 -16.76
C PHE A 161 -1.05 14.91 -17.27
N ALA A 162 -0.87 15.46 -18.46
CA ALA A 162 -1.88 16.24 -19.17
C ALA A 162 -2.46 15.49 -20.37
N ALA A 163 -3.67 15.87 -20.80
CA ALA A 163 -4.29 15.32 -22.00
C ALA A 163 -3.41 15.53 -23.24
N GLY A 164 -3.30 14.50 -24.08
CA GLY A 164 -2.49 14.49 -25.30
C GLY A 164 -1.03 14.10 -25.11
N GLU A 165 -0.54 14.03 -23.87
CA GLU A 165 0.82 13.57 -23.59
C GLU A 165 0.99 12.09 -23.92
N TYR A 166 2.10 11.72 -24.54
CA TYR A 166 2.45 10.33 -24.74
C TYR A 166 3.05 9.76 -23.47
N VAL A 167 2.55 8.62 -23.01
CA VAL A 167 2.97 7.98 -21.76
C VAL A 167 3.09 6.48 -21.95
N SER A 168 3.84 5.84 -21.05
CA SER A 168 3.77 4.41 -20.81
C SER A 168 3.35 4.14 -19.38
N ALA A 169 2.42 3.21 -19.18
CA ALA A 169 2.01 2.76 -17.86
C ALA A 169 2.22 1.25 -17.74
N THR A 170 2.84 0.84 -16.64
CA THR A 170 3.15 -0.55 -16.32
C THR A 170 2.42 -0.95 -15.05
N GLY A 171 1.70 -2.06 -15.08
CA GLY A 171 0.89 -2.49 -13.96
C GLY A 171 0.14 -3.80 -14.22
N MET A 172 -0.68 -4.19 -13.26
CA MET A 172 -1.59 -5.32 -13.41
C MET A 172 -2.91 -4.83 -14.00
N ILE A 173 -3.49 -5.63 -14.89
CA ILE A 173 -4.81 -5.35 -15.44
C ILE A 173 -5.86 -6.05 -14.56
N ASP A 174 -6.77 -5.26 -14.01
CA ASP A 174 -7.95 -5.70 -13.28
C ASP A 174 -9.13 -5.86 -14.25
N PHE A 175 -9.80 -7.00 -14.14
CA PHE A 175 -10.93 -7.42 -14.97
C PHE A 175 -12.20 -7.70 -14.15
N THR A 176 -12.29 -7.18 -12.91
CA THR A 176 -13.47 -7.29 -12.04
C THR A 176 -14.65 -6.47 -12.55
N GLY A 177 -14.39 -5.39 -13.30
CA GLY A 177 -15.40 -4.56 -13.95
C GLY A 177 -15.77 -4.98 -15.38
N SER A 178 -16.57 -4.13 -16.04
CA SER A 178 -16.96 -4.30 -17.46
C SER A 178 -15.88 -3.86 -18.46
N ALA A 179 -14.85 -3.17 -17.99
CA ALA A 179 -13.71 -2.70 -18.78
C ALA A 179 -12.40 -3.00 -18.03
N PRO A 180 -11.30 -3.27 -18.75
CA PRO A 180 -9.99 -3.46 -18.14
C PRO A 180 -9.49 -2.17 -17.50
N VAL A 181 -8.93 -2.28 -16.28
CA VAL A 181 -8.29 -1.16 -15.58
C VAL A 181 -6.86 -1.56 -15.23
N LEU A 182 -5.88 -0.76 -15.65
CA LEU A 182 -4.49 -0.98 -15.28
C LEU A 182 -4.20 -0.31 -13.93
N ASN A 183 -3.97 -1.11 -12.89
CA ASN A 183 -3.49 -0.65 -11.60
C ASN A 183 -1.99 -0.40 -11.71
N CYS A 184 -1.62 0.87 -11.80
CA CYS A 184 -0.29 1.29 -12.22
C CYS A 184 0.72 1.14 -11.09
N VAL A 185 1.80 0.41 -11.37
CA VAL A 185 2.98 0.35 -10.52
C VAL A 185 3.96 1.46 -10.90
N MET A 186 4.18 1.64 -12.19
CA MET A 186 5.12 2.62 -12.74
C MET A 186 4.52 3.26 -13.98
N SER A 187 4.61 4.58 -14.09
CA SER A 187 4.29 5.30 -15.31
C SER A 187 5.39 6.31 -15.62
N ARG A 188 5.54 6.65 -16.90
CA ARG A 188 6.47 7.70 -17.35
C ARG A 188 5.94 8.40 -18.58
N LYS A 189 6.26 9.68 -18.69
CA LYS A 189 6.08 10.45 -19.93
C LYS A 189 7.11 10.01 -20.98
N LEU A 190 6.66 9.93 -22.22
CA LEU A 190 7.50 9.69 -23.39
C LEU A 190 7.77 11.04 -24.05
N GLN A 191 9.02 11.25 -24.47
CA GLN A 191 9.44 12.47 -25.15
C GLN A 191 8.82 12.58 -26.54
#